data_AF-A0A1G3CBX2-F1
#
_entry.id   AF-A0A1G3CBX2-F1
#
_cell.length_a   1.000
_cell.length_b   1.000
_cell.length_c   1.000
_cell.angle_alpha   90.00
_cell.angle_beta   90.00
_cell.angle_gamma   90.00
#
_symmetry.space_group_name_H-M   'P 1'
#
loop_
_entity.id
_entity.type
_entity.pdbx_description
1 polymer ?
#
loop_
_entity_poly.entity_id
_entity_poly.type
_entity_poly.pdbx_seq_one_letter_code
_entity_poly.pdbx_strand_id
1 'polypeptide(L)' 'MSSDDGSWLYIDDTLVIDNGGYHGTKKVTGAIPLKEGKHKIMIKYFDAGGGAIINLAWVPPGGVEGKIPVERLKVKD' A
#
# COMPACT_ATOMS: atom_id res chain seq x y z
N MET A 1 3.19 4.27 0.60
CA MET A 1 2.81 3.58 1.86
C MET A 1 3.73 4.08 2.96
N SER A 2 3.16 4.46 4.11
CA SER A 2 3.91 4.80 5.31
C SER A 2 3.66 3.73 6.36
N SER A 3 4.71 3.19 6.99
CA SER A 3 4.56 2.16 8.02
C SER A 3 5.61 2.24 9.13
N ASP A 4 5.27 1.63 10.26
CA ASP A 4 6.09 1.40 11.45
C ASP A 4 5.63 0.06 12.06
N ASP A 5 6.35 -1.07 11.97
CA ASP A 5 7.58 -1.33 11.21
C ASP A 5 7.27 -1.64 9.72
N GLY A 6 7.58 -2.86 9.27
CA GLY A 6 7.69 -3.19 7.86
C GLY A 6 6.36 -3.47 7.18
N SER A 7 6.29 -3.13 5.90
CA SER A 7 5.12 -3.37 5.07
C SER A 7 5.45 -3.66 3.61
N TRP A 8 4.55 -4.37 2.93
CA TRP A 8 4.63 -4.67 1.51
C TRP A 8 3.27 -4.48 0.82
N LEU A 9 3.28 -3.90 -0.37
CA LEU A 9 2.11 -3.79 -1.24
C LEU A 9 2.30 -4.68 -2.47
N TYR A 10 1.33 -5.56 -2.71
CA TYR A 10 1.22 -6.36 -3.91
C TYR A 10 -0.02 -5.97 -4.69
N ILE A 11 0.12 -5.82 -6.00
CA ILE A 11 -0.98 -5.62 -6.94
C ILE A 11 -0.86 -6.70 -8.03
N ASP A 12 -1.92 -7.50 -8.21
CA ASP A 12 -1.92 -8.68 -9.09
C ASP A 12 -0.69 -9.57 -8.87
N ASP A 13 -0.41 -9.89 -7.60
CA ASP A 13 0.73 -10.70 -7.15
C ASP A 13 2.13 -10.13 -7.45
N THR A 14 2.20 -8.94 -8.04
CA THR A 14 3.45 -8.21 -8.26
C THR A 14 3.76 -7.33 -7.06
N LEU A 15 4.97 -7.44 -6.52
CA LEU A 15 5.46 -6.57 -5.45
C LEU A 15 5.68 -5.15 -5.99
N VAL A 16 4.88 -4.18 -5.51
CA VAL A 16 4.93 -2.77 -5.94
C VAL A 16 5.66 -1.90 -4.94
N ILE A 17 5.52 -2.19 -3.64
CA ILE A 17 6.24 -1.49 -2.57
C ILE A 17 6.87 -2.54 -1.66
N ASP A 18 8.18 -2.45 -1.48
CA ASP A 18 8.92 -3.11 -0.41
C ASP A 18 9.39 -2.06 0.60
N ASN A 19 8.75 -2.06 1.77
CA ASN A 19 9.17 -1.29 2.93
C ASN A 19 9.43 -2.24 4.10
N GLY A 20 10.13 -3.35 3.86
CA GLY A 20 10.44 -4.34 4.89
C GLY A 20 11.49 -3.89 5.91
N GLY A 21 11.70 -4.76 6.91
CA GLY A 21 12.68 -4.57 7.98
C GLY A 21 12.11 -3.82 9.19
N TYR A 22 12.91 -3.80 10.27
CA TYR A 22 12.60 -3.02 11.48
C TYR A 22 12.95 -1.56 11.25
N HIS A 23 11.99 -0.67 11.48
CA HIS A 23 12.16 0.76 11.36
C HIS A 23 11.00 1.52 12.02
N GLY A 24 11.29 2.69 12.59
CA GLY A 24 10.24 3.66 12.90
C GLY A 24 9.49 4.14 11.65
N THR A 25 8.48 4.97 11.81
CA THR A 25 7.66 5.51 10.71
C THR A 25 8.47 5.94 9.48
N LYS A 26 8.26 5.24 8.36
CA LYS A 26 8.94 5.47 7.08
C LYS A 26 7.96 5.37 5.91
N LYS A 27 8.10 6.28 4.93
CA LYS A 27 7.31 6.28 3.68
C LYS A 27 8.14 5.73 2.51
N VAL A 28 7.58 4.78 1.77
CA VAL A 28 8.08 4.29 0.48
C VAL A 28 6.98 4.37 -0.57
N THR A 29 7.33 4.70 -1.81
CA THR A 29 6.42 4.79 -2.96
C THR A 29 6.78 3.74 -4.01
N GLY A 30 5.80 3.40 -4.84
CA GLY A 30 5.94 2.47 -5.96
C GLY A 30 4.88 2.77 -7.01
N ALA A 31 5.08 2.30 -8.23
CA ALA A 31 4.17 2.52 -9.35
C ALA A 31 4.06 1.26 -10.21
N ILE A 32 2.87 1.04 -10.77
CA ILE A 32 2.59 -0.06 -11.69
C ILE A 32 1.53 0.41 -12.71
N PRO A 33 1.68 0.11 -14.01
CA PRO A 33 0.60 0.34 -14.97
C PRO A 33 -0.52 -0.68 -14.74
N LEU A 34 -1.76 -0.21 -14.73
CA LEU A 34 -2.95 -1.05 -14.58
C LEU A 34 -3.80 -0.96 -15.84
N LYS A 35 -4.41 -2.08 -16.22
CA LYS A 35 -5.48 -2.07 -17.22
C LYS A 35 -6.77 -1.59 -16.55
N GLU A 36 -7.77 -1.25 -17.35
CA GLU A 36 -9.10 -1.00 -16.78
C GLU A 36 -9.65 -2.29 -16.17
N GLY A 37 -10.21 -2.20 -14.95
CA GLY A 37 -10.85 -3.33 -14.28
C GLY A 37 -10.53 -3.42 -12.80
N LYS A 38 -10.87 -4.57 -12.21
CA LYS A 38 -10.54 -4.91 -10.82
C LYS A 38 -9.17 -5.58 -10.77
N HIS A 39 -8.35 -5.14 -9.83
CA HIS A 39 -7.03 -5.69 -9.54
C HIS A 39 -6.98 -6.21 -8.12
N LYS A 40 -6.26 -7.31 -7.91
CA LYS A 40 -6.08 -7.86 -6.56
C LYS A 40 -5.11 -6.98 -5.80
N ILE A 41 -5.49 -6.51 -4.63
CA ILE A 41 -4.61 -5.80 -3.71
C ILE A 41 -4.34 -6.70 -2.50
N MET A 42 -3.07 -6.86 -2.13
CA MET A 42 -2.66 -7.52 -0.90
C MET A 42 -1.64 -6.63 -0.20
N ILE A 43 -1.88 -6.38 1.09
CA ILE A 43 -0.95 -5.66 1.95
C ILE A 43 -0.48 -6.63 3.02
N LYS A 44 0.84 -6.70 3.21
CA LYS A 44 1.45 -7.36 4.38
C LYS A 44 2.02 -6.28 5.28
N TYR A 45 1.88 -6.46 6.58
CA TYR A 45 2.33 -5.53 7.61
C TYR A 45 2.78 -6.31 8.83
N PHE A 46 3.81 -5.82 9.50
CA PHE A 46 4.14 -6.23 10.86
C PHE A 46 4.58 -5.04 11.70
N ASP A 47 4.46 -5.21 13.01
CA ASP A 47 4.97 -4.31 14.03
C ASP A 47 5.75 -5.17 15.04
N ALA A 48 6.93 -4.72 15.43
CA ALA A 48 7.79 -5.35 16.42
C ALA A 48 7.69 -4.69 17.80
N GLY A 49 6.85 -3.66 17.95
CA GLY A 49 6.53 -2.99 19.20
C GLY A 49 6.86 -1.49 19.18
N GLY A 50 6.34 -0.75 20.15
CA GLY A 50 6.46 0.70 20.18
C GLY A 50 5.28 1.36 19.46
N GLY A 51 5.56 2.12 18.39
CA GLY A 51 4.53 2.79 17.59
C GLY A 51 4.09 1.93 16.41
N ALA A 52 2.78 1.77 16.19
CA ALA A 52 2.24 0.93 15.12
C ALA A 52 1.41 1.76 14.15
N ILE A 53 1.86 1.89 12.90
CA ILE A 53 1.09 2.57 11.84
C ILE A 53 1.19 1.84 10.51
N ILE A 54 0.10 1.88 9.74
CA ILE A 54 0.14 1.64 8.29
C ILE A 54 -0.84 2.57 7.58
N ASN A 55 -0.35 3.27 6.56
CA ASN A 55 -1.15 4.18 5.74
C ASN A 55 -0.82 3.99 4.26
N LEU A 56 -1.82 3.63 3.47
CA LEU A 56 -1.73 3.59 2.01
C LEU A 56 -2.43 4.81 1.40
N ALA A 57 -1.67 5.55 0.59
CA ALA A 57 -2.16 6.62 -0.28
C ALA A 57 -1.78 6.28 -1.72
N TRP A 58 -2.50 6.87 -2.67
CA TRP A 58 -2.27 6.66 -4.10
C TRP A 58 -2.30 7.98 -4.88
N VAL A 59 -1.74 7.94 -6.09
CA VAL A 59 -1.94 8.98 -7.10
C VAL A 59 -2.64 8.29 -8.28
N PRO A 60 -3.93 8.58 -8.55
CA PRO A 60 -4.60 8.04 -9.73
C PRO A 60 -4.06 8.72 -11.00
N PRO A 61 -4.27 8.14 -12.20
CA PRO A 61 -3.87 8.77 -13.45
C PRO A 61 -4.38 10.21 -13.58
N GLY A 62 -3.47 11.16 -13.72
CA GLY A 62 -3.78 12.60 -13.83
C GLY A 62 -4.26 13.27 -12.53
N GLY A 63 -4.25 12.56 -11.39
CA GLY A 63 -4.65 13.11 -10.10
C GLY A 63 -3.49 13.53 -9.21
N VAL A 64 -3.82 13.80 -7.95
CA VAL A 64 -2.86 14.13 -6.87
C VAL A 64 -2.90 13.05 -5.79
N GLU A 65 -1.89 13.04 -4.91
CA GLU A 65 -1.83 12.07 -3.82
C GLU A 65 -3.04 12.22 -2.89
N GLY A 66 -3.67 11.11 -2.54
CA GLY A 66 -4.80 11.09 -1.62
C GLY A 66 -5.11 9.70 -1.09
N LYS A 67 -6.14 9.64 -0.23
CA LYS A 67 -6.70 8.37 0.21
C LYS A 67 -7.30 7.63 -0.98
N ILE A 68 -7.22 6.30 -0.96
CA ILE A 68 -7.96 5.47 -1.91
C ILE A 68 -9.44 5.57 -1.53
N PRO A 69 -10.33 6.00 -2.43
CA PRO A 69 -11.75 6.09 -2.12
C PRO A 69 -12.33 4.71 -1.83
N VAL A 70 -13.21 4.60 -0.82
CA VAL A 70 -13.73 3.31 -0.36
C VAL A 70 -14.56 2.61 -1.43
N GLU A 71 -15.21 3.35 -2.31
CA GLU A 71 -15.95 2.87 -3.47
C GLU A 71 -15.06 2.25 -4.56
N ARG A 72 -13.74 2.48 -4.50
CA ARG A 72 -12.73 1.83 -5.37
C ARG A 72 -12.17 0.55 -4.74
N LEU A 73 -12.56 0.24 -3.52
CA LEU A 73 -12.14 -0.97 -2.80
C LEU A 73 -13.32 -1.94 -2.69
N LYS A 74 -13.05 -3.22 -2.94
CA LYS A 74 -14.00 -4.31 -2.66
C LYS A 74 -13.31 -5.31 -1.74
N VAL A 75 -13.94 -5.62 -0.60
CA VAL A 75 -13.50 -6.72 0.26
C VAL A 75 -13.72 -8.02 -0.51
N LYS A 76 -12.74 -8.91 -0.49
CA LYS A 76 -12.87 -10.24 -1.08
C LYS A 76 -13.95 -11.01 -0.31
N ASP A 77 -14.92 -11.55 -1.05
CA ASP A 77 -15.97 -12.42 -0.50
C ASP A 77 -15.36 -13.70 0.12
#